data_AF-A0A8T7BBA6-F1
#
_entry.id   AF-A0A8T7BBA6-F1
#
_cell.length_a   1.000
_cell.length_b   1.000
_cell.length_c   1.000
_cell.angle_alpha   90.00
_cell.angle_beta   90.00
_cell.angle_gamma   90.00
#
_symmetry.space_group_name_H-M   'P 1'
#
loop_
_entity.id
_entity.type
_entity.pdbx_description
1 polymer ?
#
loop_
_entity_poly.entity_id
_entity_poly.type
_entity_poly.pdbx_seq_one_letter_code
_entity_poly.pdbx_strand_id
1 'polypeptide(L)'
;GMGYIEETGAAQFFRDARIATIYEGTTGIQAKDFLGRKILRDQGATFVALLDYLQKTTTVGDNGAFSKESKAIKEAFEALNTVLHWTLNQNNKLDQISAAFNFLMATGATLGGYWLLETAARMSSSDVSAPFGDAKTHSLTFYVAHVLPRVHGYAAAAMAGSDVLLSMSEAQF
;
A
#
# COMPACT_ATOMS: atom_id res chain seq x y z
N GLY A 1 -6.65 -0.68 -31.04
CA GLY A 1 -7.28 0.62 -30.75
C GLY A 1 -6.22 1.70 -30.73
N MET A 2 -6.60 2.98 -30.66
CA MET A 2 -5.67 4.12 -30.81
C MET A 2 -4.47 4.09 -29.84
N GLY A 3 -4.64 3.55 -28.62
CA GLY A 3 -3.53 3.44 -27.65
C GLY A 3 -2.37 2.50 -28.03
N TYR A 4 -2.48 1.75 -29.14
CA TYR A 4 -1.38 0.95 -29.69
C TYR A 4 -0.58 1.71 -30.77
N ILE A 5 -1.09 2.85 -31.25
CA ILE A 5 -0.45 3.66 -32.28
C ILE A 5 0.57 4.59 -31.60
N GLU A 6 1.84 4.47 -31.96
CA GLU A 6 2.96 5.19 -31.33
C GLU A 6 2.77 6.72 -31.32
N GLU A 7 2.12 7.28 -32.36
CA GLU A 7 1.85 8.72 -32.49
C GLU A 7 0.95 9.27 -31.37
N THR A 8 0.19 8.41 -30.68
CA THR A 8 -0.62 8.81 -29.51
C THR A 8 0.18 8.90 -28.21
N GLY A 9 1.43 8.41 -28.21
CA GLY A 9 2.36 8.48 -27.07
C GLY A 9 2.09 7.49 -25.92
N ALA A 10 0.92 6.85 -25.86
CA ALA A 10 0.57 5.94 -24.77
C ALA A 10 1.52 4.72 -24.67
N ALA A 11 1.91 4.17 -25.82
CA ALA A 11 2.86 3.05 -25.89
C ALA A 11 4.25 3.42 -25.36
N GLN A 12 4.69 4.66 -25.60
CA GLN A 12 5.96 5.16 -25.08
C GLN A 12 5.94 5.20 -23.56
N PHE A 13 4.91 5.80 -22.93
CA PHE A 13 4.83 5.86 -21.47
C PHE A 13 4.82 4.47 -20.82
N PHE A 14 4.15 3.49 -21.44
CA PHE A 14 4.19 2.12 -20.96
C PHE A 14 5.61 1.56 -20.99
N ARG A 15 6.31 1.65 -22.14
CA ARG A 15 7.69 1.15 -22.30
C ARG A 15 8.65 1.82 -21.31
N ASP A 16 8.59 3.14 -21.20
CA ASP A 16 9.48 3.94 -20.36
C ASP A 16 9.23 3.64 -18.86
N ALA A 17 7.99 3.38 -18.45
CA ALA A 17 7.68 3.01 -17.07
C ALA A 17 8.12 1.59 -16.69
N ARG A 18 8.31 0.66 -17.64
CA ARG A 18 8.68 -0.73 -17.32
C ARG A 18 10.04 -0.85 -16.65
N ILE A 19 10.99 0.02 -16.96
CA ILE A 19 12.33 -0.04 -16.37
C ILE A 19 12.32 0.31 -14.88
N ALA A 20 11.33 1.10 -14.43
CA ALA A 20 11.26 1.60 -13.06
C ALA A 20 11.09 0.49 -11.99
N THR A 21 10.57 -0.68 -12.37
CA THR A 21 10.43 -1.82 -11.44
C THR A 21 11.64 -2.76 -11.45
N ILE A 22 12.68 -2.45 -12.23
CA ILE A 22 13.83 -3.32 -12.50
C ILE A 22 15.14 -2.62 -12.13
N TYR A 23 15.35 -1.40 -12.63
CA TYR A 23 16.56 -0.61 -12.40
C TYR A 23 16.61 -0.08 -10.95
N GLU A 24 17.81 0.11 -10.39
CA GLU A 24 18.06 0.42 -8.97
C GLU A 24 17.44 -0.57 -7.97
N GLY A 25 17.33 -1.83 -8.38
CA GLY A 25 16.80 -2.91 -7.55
C GLY A 25 15.36 -3.23 -7.90
N THR A 26 15.11 -4.50 -8.21
CA THR A 26 13.79 -4.99 -8.56
C THR A 26 12.79 -4.80 -7.42
N THR A 27 11.49 -4.78 -7.73
CA THR A 27 10.44 -4.71 -6.71
C THR A 27 10.60 -5.77 -5.60
N GLY A 28 11.05 -6.98 -5.94
CA GLY A 28 11.34 -8.02 -4.95
C GLY A 28 12.52 -7.69 -4.04
N ILE A 29 13.58 -7.07 -4.56
CA ILE A 29 14.72 -6.61 -3.76
C ILE A 29 14.32 -5.43 -2.86
N GLN A 30 13.56 -4.47 -3.39
CA GLN A 30 13.03 -3.35 -2.61
C GLN A 30 12.11 -3.82 -1.49
N ALA A 31 11.24 -4.80 -1.76
CA ALA A 31 10.38 -5.40 -0.75
C ALA A 31 11.18 -6.06 0.37
N LYS A 32 12.26 -6.78 0.04
CA LYS A 32 13.15 -7.42 1.03
C LYS A 32 13.97 -6.40 1.81
N ASP A 33 14.42 -5.30 1.20
CA ASP A 33 15.04 -4.18 1.91
C ASP A 33 14.07 -3.57 2.92
N PHE A 34 12.86 -3.25 2.46
CA PHE A 34 11.81 -2.68 3.28
C PHE A 34 11.52 -3.56 4.49
N LEU A 35 11.09 -4.81 4.29
CA LEU A 35 10.75 -5.68 5.40
C LEU A 35 11.99 -6.03 6.25
N GLY A 36 13.10 -6.44 5.64
CA GLY A 36 14.27 -6.89 6.39
C GLY A 36 15.00 -5.77 7.13
N ARG A 37 15.41 -4.72 6.41
CA ARG A 37 16.29 -3.69 6.96
C ARG A 37 15.54 -2.51 7.59
N LYS A 38 14.34 -2.17 7.09
CA LYS A 38 13.58 -1.02 7.60
C LYS A 38 12.57 -1.38 8.69
N ILE A 39 12.11 -2.63 8.72
CA ILE A 39 11.08 -3.09 9.66
C ILE A 39 11.63 -4.09 10.67
N LEU A 40 12.19 -5.23 10.24
CA LEU A 40 12.62 -6.27 11.19
C LEU A 40 13.84 -5.85 12.04
N ARG A 41 14.69 -4.93 11.53
CA ARG A 41 15.87 -4.44 12.24
C ARG A 41 15.56 -3.83 13.60
N ASP A 42 14.47 -3.08 13.71
CA ASP A 42 14.03 -2.43 14.96
C ASP A 42 12.72 -3.03 15.50
N GLN A 43 12.42 -4.27 15.11
CA GLN A 43 11.21 -4.99 15.51
C GLN A 43 9.92 -4.23 15.16
N GLY A 44 9.94 -3.42 14.10
CA GLY A 44 8.81 -2.63 13.62
C GLY A 44 8.52 -1.37 14.42
N ALA A 45 9.36 -1.01 15.40
CA ALA A 45 9.11 0.13 16.29
C ALA A 45 8.89 1.44 15.53
N THR A 46 9.75 1.76 14.55
CA THR A 46 9.61 2.97 13.72
C THR A 46 8.35 2.92 12.87
N PHE A 47 7.97 1.75 12.37
CA PHE A 47 6.78 1.58 11.53
C PHE A 47 5.49 1.79 12.32
N VAL A 48 5.39 1.19 13.51
CA VAL A 48 4.26 1.41 14.43
C VAL A 48 4.17 2.88 14.80
N ALA A 49 5.29 3.52 15.14
CA ALA A 49 5.33 4.95 15.45
C ALA A 49 4.86 5.83 14.28
N LEU A 50 5.19 5.45 13.03
CA LEU A 50 4.68 6.12 11.84
C LEU A 50 3.16 5.97 11.72
N LEU A 51 2.62 4.75 11.84
CA LEU A 51 1.18 4.53 11.73
C LEU A 51 0.42 5.30 12.81
N ASP A 52 0.92 5.30 14.04
CA ASP A 52 0.36 6.07 15.14
C ASP A 52 0.42 7.57 14.89
N TYR A 53 1.54 8.07 14.36
CA TYR A 53 1.69 9.47 13.99
C TYR A 53 0.66 9.88 12.94
N LEU A 54 0.49 9.10 11.88
CA LEU A 54 -0.50 9.38 10.82
C LEU A 54 -1.93 9.36 11.37
N GLN A 55 -2.28 8.37 12.20
CA GLN A 55 -3.60 8.32 12.85
C GLN A 55 -3.86 9.51 13.77
N LYS A 56 -2.84 9.99 14.51
CA LYS A 56 -2.97 11.14 15.42
C LYS A 56 -3.00 12.48 14.69
N THR A 57 -2.33 12.58 13.56
CA THR A 57 -2.20 13.83 12.79
C THR A 57 -3.25 13.98 11.70
N THR A 58 -4.13 12.98 11.53
CA THR A 58 -5.22 13.10 10.56
C THR A 58 -6.12 14.29 10.89
N THR A 59 -6.53 15.00 9.84
CA THR A 59 -7.44 16.15 9.95
C THR A 59 -8.91 15.74 9.99
N VAL A 60 -9.21 14.47 9.77
CA VAL A 60 -10.57 13.93 9.68
C VAL A 60 -10.98 13.28 11.00
N GLY A 61 -11.96 13.88 11.68
CA GLY A 61 -12.55 13.33 12.90
C GLY A 61 -13.53 12.17 12.64
N ASP A 62 -13.83 11.39 13.68
CA ASP A 62 -14.61 10.14 13.58
C ASP A 62 -16.07 10.34 13.17
N ASN A 63 -16.64 11.53 13.37
CA ASN A 63 -18.04 11.84 13.06
C ASN A 63 -18.19 12.95 12.00
N GLY A 64 -17.10 13.31 11.32
CA GLY A 64 -17.07 14.37 10.33
C GLY A 64 -17.34 13.91 8.89
N ALA A 65 -17.17 14.84 7.95
CA ALA A 65 -17.02 14.50 6.54
C ALA A 65 -15.86 13.50 6.36
N PHE A 66 -16.01 12.54 5.44
CA PHE A 66 -15.05 11.47 5.19
C PHE A 66 -14.82 10.46 6.34
N SER A 67 -15.72 10.41 7.34
CA SER A 67 -15.62 9.46 8.46
C SER A 67 -15.59 7.99 8.01
N LYS A 68 -16.34 7.64 6.96
CA LYS A 68 -16.34 6.28 6.38
C LYS A 68 -14.99 5.92 5.78
N GLU A 69 -14.42 6.83 4.99
CA GLU A 69 -13.11 6.68 4.36
C GLU A 69 -11.99 6.63 5.41
N SER A 70 -12.06 7.50 6.43
CA SER A 70 -11.14 7.47 7.57
C SER A 70 -11.19 6.13 8.29
N LYS A 71 -12.39 5.59 8.55
CA LYS A 71 -12.55 4.26 9.17
C LYS A 71 -11.92 3.15 8.32
N ALA A 72 -12.16 3.13 7.01
CA ALA A 72 -11.57 2.13 6.11
C ALA A 72 -10.03 2.20 6.09
N ILE A 73 -9.45 3.40 6.17
CA ILE A 73 -8.00 3.58 6.26
C ILE A 73 -7.46 3.12 7.63
N LYS A 74 -8.20 3.33 8.72
CA LYS A 74 -7.85 2.78 10.04
C LYS A 74 -7.86 1.25 10.05
N GLU A 75 -8.88 0.63 9.46
CA GLU A 75 -8.94 -0.83 9.27
C GLU A 75 -7.74 -1.35 8.43
N ALA A 76 -7.31 -0.57 7.43
CA ALA A 76 -6.12 -0.89 6.65
C ALA A 76 -4.80 -0.74 7.47
N PHE A 77 -4.71 0.22 8.39
CA PHE A 77 -3.60 0.30 9.35
C PHE A 77 -3.57 -0.90 10.30
N GLU A 78 -4.72 -1.33 10.80
CA GLU A 78 -4.85 -2.52 11.64
C GLU A 78 -4.38 -3.76 10.89
N ALA A 79 -4.77 -3.93 9.62
CA ALA A 79 -4.30 -5.04 8.79
C ALA A 79 -2.77 -5.05 8.63
N LEU A 80 -2.12 -3.88 8.48
CA LEU A 80 -0.66 -3.78 8.44
C LEU A 80 -0.03 -4.19 9.77
N ASN A 81 -0.59 -3.76 10.90
CA ASN A 81 -0.13 -4.19 12.22
C ASN A 81 -0.29 -5.70 12.41
N THR A 82 -1.39 -6.30 11.93
CA THR A 82 -1.58 -7.75 11.97
C THR A 82 -0.48 -8.48 11.20
N VAL A 83 -0.16 -8.05 9.97
CA VAL A 83 0.91 -8.66 9.17
C VAL A 83 2.28 -8.46 9.83
N LEU A 84 2.54 -7.28 10.40
CA LEU A 84 3.78 -7.01 11.12
C LEU A 84 3.94 -7.95 12.31
N HIS A 85 2.93 -8.07 13.17
CA HIS A 85 2.97 -8.96 14.33
C HIS A 85 3.11 -10.42 13.91
N TRP A 86 2.37 -10.86 12.88
CA TRP A 86 2.52 -12.20 12.33
C TRP A 86 3.97 -12.45 11.90
N THR A 87 4.58 -11.50 11.18
CA THR A 87 5.95 -11.62 10.66
C THR A 87 6.97 -11.70 11.80
N LEU A 88 6.86 -10.82 12.81
CA LEU A 88 7.76 -10.80 13.97
C LEU A 88 7.70 -12.09 14.80
N ASN A 89 6.54 -12.76 14.81
CA ASN A 89 6.33 -14.02 15.51
C ASN A 89 6.83 -15.26 14.74
N GLN A 90 7.28 -15.11 13.49
CA GLN A 90 7.83 -16.23 12.74
C GLN A 90 9.27 -16.54 13.18
N ASN A 91 9.54 -17.82 13.48
CA ASN A 91 10.87 -18.30 13.84
C ASN A 91 11.77 -18.55 12.60
N ASN A 92 11.15 -18.78 11.44
CA ASN A 92 11.84 -19.09 10.19
C ASN A 92 12.00 -17.83 9.33
N LYS A 93 13.23 -17.56 8.88
CA LYS A 93 13.53 -16.42 8.01
C LYS A 93 12.82 -16.51 6.65
N LEU A 94 12.57 -17.71 6.13
CA LEU A 94 11.87 -17.88 4.86
C LEU A 94 10.41 -17.45 4.97
N ASP A 95 9.74 -17.80 6.07
CA ASP A 95 8.37 -17.34 6.35
C ASP A 95 8.32 -15.82 6.52
N GLN A 96 9.28 -15.23 7.23
CA GLN A 96 9.38 -13.76 7.33
C GLN A 96 9.53 -13.10 5.95
N ILE A 97 10.48 -13.58 5.14
CA ILE A 97 10.79 -12.96 3.84
C ILE A 97 9.67 -13.19 2.83
N SER A 98 8.88 -14.27 2.96
CA SER A 98 7.72 -14.54 2.09
C SER A 98 6.68 -13.43 2.12
N ALA A 99 6.54 -12.74 3.25
CA ALA A 99 5.61 -11.62 3.41
C ALA A 99 6.05 -10.33 2.67
N ALA A 100 7.33 -10.21 2.30
CA ALA A 100 7.96 -8.94 1.92
C ALA A 100 7.20 -8.17 0.81
N PHE A 101 6.89 -8.84 -0.31
CA PHE A 101 6.24 -8.20 -1.44
C PHE A 101 4.84 -7.71 -1.08
N ASN A 102 4.03 -8.60 -0.49
CA ASN A 102 2.65 -8.28 -0.13
C ASN A 102 2.59 -7.20 0.96
N PHE A 103 3.51 -7.22 1.93
CA PHE A 103 3.61 -6.19 2.95
C PHE A 103 3.99 -4.81 2.37
N LEU A 104 4.91 -4.77 1.40
CA LEU A 104 5.24 -3.53 0.66
C LEU A 104 4.02 -2.99 -0.09
N MET A 105 3.30 -3.85 -0.82
CA MET A 105 2.13 -3.45 -1.62
C MET A 105 0.96 -2.98 -0.73
N ALA A 106 0.70 -3.69 0.37
CA ALA A 106 -0.29 -3.30 1.36
C ALA A 106 0.05 -1.92 1.95
N THR A 107 1.32 -1.72 2.35
CA THR A 107 1.77 -0.44 2.92
C THR A 107 1.57 0.71 1.93
N GLY A 108 1.97 0.53 0.67
CA GLY A 108 1.78 1.55 -0.36
C GLY A 108 0.31 1.91 -0.61
N ALA A 109 -0.58 0.92 -0.65
CA ALA A 109 -2.01 1.14 -0.81
C ALA A 109 -2.61 1.91 0.37
N THR A 110 -2.27 1.53 1.60
CA THR A 110 -2.76 2.21 2.81
C THR A 110 -2.27 3.65 2.88
N LEU A 111 -0.97 3.90 2.67
CA LEU A 111 -0.41 5.26 2.69
C LEU A 111 -0.96 6.13 1.56
N GLY A 112 -1.19 5.56 0.38
CA GLY A 112 -1.86 6.26 -0.73
C GLY A 112 -3.27 6.71 -0.36
N GLY A 113 -4.06 5.82 0.27
CA GLY A 113 -5.39 6.16 0.77
C GLY A 113 -5.36 7.27 1.82
N TYR A 114 -4.44 7.18 2.78
CA TYR A 114 -4.25 8.21 3.80
C TYR A 114 -3.98 9.60 3.20
N TRP A 115 -3.06 9.71 2.25
CA TRP A 115 -2.74 11.01 1.64
C TRP A 115 -3.87 11.56 0.76
N LEU A 116 -4.66 10.69 0.12
CA LEU A 116 -5.87 11.11 -0.59
C LEU A 116 -6.92 11.64 0.39
N LEU A 117 -7.06 11.02 1.57
CA LEU A 117 -7.98 11.48 2.62
C LEU A 117 -7.60 12.88 3.08
N GLU A 118 -6.35 13.08 3.46
CA GLU A 118 -5.83 14.39 3.88
C GLU A 118 -5.97 15.45 2.79
N THR A 119 -5.75 15.07 1.53
CA THR A 119 -5.92 15.98 0.40
C THR A 119 -7.38 16.40 0.25
N ALA A 120 -8.32 15.45 0.25
CA ALA A 120 -9.75 15.76 0.09
C ALA A 120 -10.26 16.61 1.26
N ALA A 121 -9.88 16.27 2.49
CA ALA A 121 -10.23 17.03 3.69
C ALA A 121 -9.75 18.49 3.60
N ARG A 122 -8.47 18.72 3.25
CA ARG A 122 -7.92 20.08 3.11
C ARG A 122 -8.55 20.88 1.98
N MET A 123 -8.87 20.22 0.86
CA MET A 123 -9.52 20.89 -0.27
C MET A 123 -10.95 21.31 0.08
N SER A 124 -11.67 20.51 0.88
CA SER A 124 -13.02 20.83 1.34
C SER A 124 -13.07 22.09 2.24
N SER A 125 -11.96 22.44 2.88
CA SER A 125 -11.84 23.60 3.76
C SER A 125 -11.08 24.78 3.13
N SER A 126 -10.79 24.74 1.83
CA SER A 126 -9.96 25.74 1.13
C SER A 126 -10.75 26.56 0.12
N ASP A 127 -10.24 27.74 -0.23
CA ASP A 127 -10.80 28.60 -1.29
C ASP A 127 -10.50 28.11 -2.73
N VAL A 128 -10.06 26.85 -2.86
CA VAL A 128 -9.77 26.25 -4.17
C VAL A 128 -11.07 26.02 -4.93
N SER A 129 -11.03 26.21 -6.26
CA SER A 129 -12.16 25.99 -7.17
C SER A 129 -12.95 24.72 -6.85
N ALA A 130 -14.26 24.86 -6.63
CA ALA A 130 -15.17 23.77 -6.26
C ALA A 130 -15.03 22.52 -7.17
N PRO A 131 -14.99 22.62 -8.51
CA PRO A 131 -14.75 21.46 -9.39
C PRO A 131 -13.49 20.64 -9.07
N PHE A 132 -12.41 21.30 -8.64
CA PHE A 132 -11.17 20.61 -8.29
C PHE A 132 -11.28 19.92 -6.93
N GLY A 133 -11.90 20.58 -5.95
CA GLY A 133 -12.21 19.99 -4.64
C GLY A 133 -13.10 18.75 -4.77
N ASP A 134 -14.18 18.85 -5.56
CA ASP A 134 -15.08 17.74 -5.86
C ASP A 134 -14.34 16.58 -6.53
N ALA A 135 -13.44 16.86 -7.48
CA ALA A 135 -12.63 15.83 -8.12
C ALA A 135 -11.73 15.08 -7.12
N LYS A 136 -11.19 15.75 -6.09
CA LYS A 136 -10.40 15.11 -5.03
C LYS A 136 -11.25 14.22 -4.13
N THR A 137 -12.45 14.68 -3.78
CA THR A 137 -13.45 13.86 -3.07
C THR A 137 -13.78 12.59 -3.85
N HIS A 138 -14.10 12.70 -5.14
CA HIS A 138 -14.39 11.54 -5.98
C HIS A 138 -13.19 10.58 -6.11
N SER A 139 -11.97 11.12 -6.24
CA SER A 139 -10.75 10.32 -6.30
C SER A 139 -10.53 9.52 -5.02
N LEU A 140 -10.74 10.14 -3.86
CA LEU A 140 -10.67 9.47 -2.56
C LEU A 140 -11.72 8.36 -2.46
N THR A 141 -13.00 8.68 -2.74
CA THR A 141 -14.09 7.70 -2.65
C THR A 141 -13.83 6.50 -3.56
N PHE A 142 -13.37 6.73 -4.79
CA PHE A 142 -13.00 5.65 -5.70
C PHE A 142 -11.83 4.81 -5.15
N TYR A 143 -10.78 5.46 -4.66
CA TYR A 143 -9.60 4.75 -4.15
C TYR A 143 -9.96 3.86 -2.97
N VAL A 144 -10.73 4.38 -2.01
CA VAL A 144 -11.19 3.63 -0.83
C VAL A 144 -12.11 2.47 -1.24
N ALA A 145 -12.96 2.66 -2.24
CA ALA A 145 -13.89 1.61 -2.68
C ALA A 145 -13.24 0.52 -3.56
N HIS A 146 -12.27 0.86 -4.42
CA HIS A 146 -11.76 -0.04 -5.47
C HIS A 146 -10.28 -0.42 -5.34
N VAL A 147 -9.47 0.36 -4.64
CA VAL A 147 -8.02 0.14 -4.52
C VAL A 147 -7.65 -0.33 -3.13
N LEU A 148 -8.10 0.38 -2.10
CA LEU A 148 -7.78 0.08 -0.70
C LEU A 148 -8.17 -1.34 -0.26
N PRO A 149 -9.29 -1.97 -0.71
CA PRO A 149 -9.65 -3.32 -0.27
C PRO A 149 -8.59 -4.39 -0.63
N ARG A 150 -7.70 -4.10 -1.60
CA ARG A 150 -6.57 -4.97 -1.93
C ARG A 150 -5.62 -5.18 -0.75
N VAL A 151 -5.57 -4.25 0.21
CA VAL A 151 -4.77 -4.38 1.44
C VAL A 151 -5.12 -5.66 2.18
N HIS A 152 -6.40 -6.03 2.28
CA HIS A 152 -6.80 -7.26 2.96
C HIS A 152 -6.36 -8.51 2.21
N GLY A 153 -6.39 -8.49 0.87
CA GLY A 153 -5.86 -9.57 0.03
C GLY A 153 -4.34 -9.71 0.18
N TYR A 154 -3.62 -8.60 0.16
CA TYR A 154 -2.18 -8.59 0.41
C TYR A 154 -1.85 -9.07 1.82
N ALA A 155 -2.59 -8.64 2.84
CA ALA A 155 -2.38 -9.07 4.22
C ALA A 155 -2.58 -10.58 4.37
N ALA A 156 -3.65 -11.13 3.82
CA ALA A 156 -3.89 -12.57 3.81
C ALA A 156 -2.75 -13.33 3.09
N ALA A 157 -2.35 -12.86 1.90
CA ALA A 157 -1.26 -13.48 1.14
C ALA A 157 0.10 -13.37 1.84
N ALA A 158 0.37 -12.29 2.59
CA ALA A 158 1.59 -12.11 3.36
C ALA A 158 1.70 -13.12 4.51
N MET A 159 0.58 -13.47 5.14
CA MET A 159 0.53 -14.38 6.29
C MET A 159 0.38 -15.86 5.91
N ALA A 160 0.36 -16.18 4.61
CA ALA A 160 0.23 -17.57 4.13
C ALA A 160 1.51 -18.40 4.32
N GLY A 161 2.64 -17.78 4.66
CA GLY A 161 3.92 -18.44 4.89
C GLY A 161 4.61 -18.93 3.60
N SER A 162 5.80 -19.49 3.79
CA SER A 162 6.64 -19.98 2.69
C SER A 162 6.29 -21.39 2.22
N ASP A 163 5.60 -22.19 3.04
CA ASP A 163 5.23 -23.57 2.71
C ASP A 163 4.42 -23.67 1.41
N VAL A 164 3.44 -22.77 1.23
CA VAL A 164 2.62 -22.74 0.01
C VAL A 164 3.48 -22.35 -1.20
N LEU A 165 4.39 -21.40 -1.03
CA LEU A 165 5.29 -20.92 -2.10
C LEU A 165 6.32 -21.98 -2.53
N LEU A 166 6.76 -22.81 -1.58
CA LEU A 166 7.81 -23.81 -1.76
C LEU A 166 7.25 -25.24 -1.92
N SER A 167 5.94 -25.36 -2.09
CA SER A 167 5.25 -26.66 -2.20
C SER A 167 5.56 -27.42 -3.50
N MET A 168 5.98 -26.69 -4.54
CA MET A 168 6.38 -27.27 -5.82
C MET A 168 7.88 -27.56 -5.84
N SER A 169 8.22 -28.77 -6.28
CA SER A 169 9.60 -29.14 -6.63
C SER A 169 10.02 -28.53 -7.97
N GLU A 170 11.33 -28.44 -8.22
CA GLU A 170 11.88 -27.92 -9.48
C GLU A 170 11.36 -28.68 -10.72
N ALA A 171 11.19 -30.00 -10.64
CA ALA A 171 10.68 -30.82 -11.74
C ALA A 171 9.20 -30.55 -12.09
N GLN A 172 8.47 -29.80 -11.26
CA GLN A 172 7.08 -29.43 -11.48
C GLN A 172 6.90 -28.03 -12.10
N PHE A 173 7.99 -27.29 -12.31
CA PHE A 173 8.02 -26.00 -13.02
C PHE A 173 8.32 -26.20 -14.51
#